data_AF-A0A8S2UQS1-F1
#
_entry.id   AF-A0A8S2UQS1-F1
#
_cell.length_a   1.000
_cell.length_b   1.000
_cell.length_c   1.000
_cell.angle_alpha   90.00
_cell.angle_beta   90.00
_cell.angle_gamma   90.00
#
_symmetry.space_group_name_H-M   'P 1'
#
loop_
_entity.id
_entity.type
_entity.pdbx_description
1 polymer ?
#
loop_
_entity_poly.entity_id
_entity_poly.type
_entity_poly.pdbx_seq_one_letter_code
_entity_poly.pdbx_strand_id
1 'polypeptide(L)'
;YFPYHYAPFASDFLHLNDVPVLFDNTTKPFKPLEQLMSVFPSQSRNVLPSEWQLLMTEKESPIIDFYPLNFGIDLNGKRYEWQGVA
;
A
#
# COMPACT_ATOMS: atom_id res chain seq x y z
N TYR A 1 -0.19 9.07 -5.12
CA TYR A 1 0.31 7.69 -5.26
C TYR A 1 -0.23 7.12 -6.56
N PHE A 2 0.34 6.03 -7.08
CA PHE A 2 -0.16 5.35 -8.28
C PHE A 2 -1.06 4.17 -7.85
N PRO A 3 -2.37 4.16 -8.15
CA PRO A 3 -3.34 3.22 -7.57
C PRO A 3 -3.44 1.89 -8.34
N TYR A 4 -2.35 1.44 -8.96
CA TYR A 4 -2.30 0.16 -9.68
C TYR A 4 -0.98 -0.55 -9.40
N HIS A 5 -1.01 -1.88 -9.39
CA HIS A 5 0.18 -2.70 -9.15
C HIS A 5 1.08 -2.86 -10.40
N TYR A 6 0.54 -2.63 -11.61
CA TYR A 6 1.26 -2.79 -12.87
C TYR A 6 1.29 -1.50 -13.66
N ALA A 7 2.39 -1.28 -14.38
CA ALA A 7 2.49 -0.20 -15.35
C ALA A 7 1.66 -0.51 -16.62
N PRO A 8 1.06 0.51 -17.26
CA PRO A 8 0.44 0.34 -18.57
C PRO A 8 1.49 0.10 -19.66
N PHE A 9 1.06 -0.37 -20.83
CA PHE A 9 1.96 -0.53 -21.97
C PHE A 9 2.28 0.81 -22.61
N ALA A 10 3.45 0.92 -23.24
CA ALA A 10 3.85 2.13 -23.96
C ALA A 10 2.84 2.55 -25.05
N SER A 11 2.14 1.58 -25.66
CA SER A 11 1.08 1.83 -26.65
C SER A 11 -0.12 2.59 -26.09
N ASP A 12 -0.34 2.53 -24.78
CA ASP A 12 -1.48 3.16 -24.10
C ASP A 12 -1.21 4.63 -23.78
N PHE A 13 0.05 5.09 -23.88
CA PHE A 13 0.46 6.46 -23.61
C PHE A 13 0.17 7.40 -24.79
N LEU A 14 -1.09 7.45 -25.21
CA LEU A 14 -1.57 8.40 -26.20
C LEU A 14 -2.02 9.69 -25.49
N HIS A 15 -1.85 10.84 -26.13
CA HIS A 15 -2.37 12.13 -25.65
C HIS A 15 -1.89 12.57 -24.25
N LEU A 16 -0.68 12.17 -23.82
CA LEU A 16 -0.15 12.53 -22.49
C LEU A 16 -0.07 14.05 -22.23
N ASN A 17 0.15 14.84 -23.28
CA ASN A 17 0.23 16.30 -23.17
C ASN A 17 -1.09 16.93 -22.70
N ASP A 18 -2.20 16.22 -22.86
CA ASP A 18 -3.54 16.69 -22.50
C ASP A 18 -3.92 16.30 -21.07
N VAL A 19 -3.10 15.49 -20.38
CA VAL A 19 -3.37 15.02 -19.02
C VAL A 19 -3.03 16.13 -18.01
N PRO A 20 -4.02 16.65 -17.26
CA PRO A 20 -3.76 17.66 -16.25
C PRO A 20 -3.04 17.04 -15.05
N VAL A 21 -1.82 17.51 -14.76
CA VAL A 21 -1.05 17.09 -13.59
C VAL A 21 -1.38 18.03 -12.43
N LEU A 22 -2.36 17.64 -11.62
CA LEU A 22 -2.82 18.40 -10.46
C LEU A 22 -2.56 17.59 -9.19
N PHE A 23 -1.76 18.15 -8.29
CA PHE A 23 -1.53 17.61 -6.95
C PHE A 23 -2.14 18.54 -5.91
N ASP A 24 -2.66 17.96 -4.84
CA ASP A 24 -3.20 18.72 -3.72
C ASP A 24 -2.07 19.36 -2.89
N ASN A 25 -2.07 20.70 -2.86
CA ASN A 25 -1.08 21.49 -2.12
C ASN A 25 -1.36 21.57 -0.61
N THR A 26 -2.47 21.00 -0.13
CA THR A 26 -2.86 21.02 1.29
C THR A 26 -2.41 19.78 2.07
N THR A 27 -1.64 18.90 1.41
CA THR A 27 -1.14 17.66 2.01
C THR A 27 -0.16 17.93 3.16
N LYS A 28 -0.14 17.00 4.12
CA LYS A 28 0.78 17.01 5.26
C LYS A 28 1.43 15.63 5.39
N PRO A 29 2.66 15.56 5.91
CA PRO A 29 3.26 14.28 6.26
C PRO A 29 2.38 13.55 7.29
N PHE A 30 2.32 12.23 7.18
CA PHE A 30 1.74 11.40 8.23
C PHE A 30 2.56 11.55 9.51
N LYS A 31 1.89 11.48 10.66
CA LYS A 31 2.61 11.36 11.93
C LYS A 31 3.33 10.01 11.99
N PRO A 32 4.38 9.86 12.81
CA PRO A 32 5.16 8.64 12.87
C PRO A 32 4.33 7.37 13.06
N LEU A 33 3.37 7.37 14.00
CA LEU A 33 2.52 6.20 14.26
C LEU A 33 1.51 5.93 13.13
N GLU A 34 0.96 6.98 12.52
CA GLU A 34 0.05 6.87 11.36
C GLU A 34 0.80 6.23 10.18
N GLN A 35 2.05 6.62 9.96
CA GLN A 35 2.91 6.02 8.95
C GLN A 35 3.23 4.55 9.28
N LEU A 36 3.56 4.22 10.53
CA LEU A 36 3.84 2.84 10.94
C LEU A 36 2.64 1.92 10.70
N MET A 37 1.42 2.37 11.03
CA MET A 37 0.19 1.66 10.69
C MET A 37 0.04 1.44 9.18
N SER A 38 0.47 2.39 8.36
CA SER A 38 0.33 2.33 6.90
C SER A 38 1.34 1.40 6.21
N VAL A 39 2.43 1.01 6.89
CA VAL A 39 3.55 0.27 6.24
C VAL A 39 3.88 -1.06 6.91
N PHE A 40 3.48 -1.28 8.16
CA PHE A 40 3.80 -2.50 8.87
C PHE A 40 2.70 -3.55 8.75
N PRO A 41 3.09 -4.83 8.62
CA PRO A 41 2.15 -5.93 8.75
C PRO A 41 1.80 -6.15 10.24
N SER A 42 0.69 -6.84 10.51
CA SER A 42 0.19 -7.08 11.87
C SER A 42 1.17 -7.84 12.78
N GLN A 43 2.09 -8.63 12.19
CA GLN A 43 3.15 -9.33 12.89
C GLN A 43 4.15 -8.37 13.57
N SER A 44 4.30 -7.15 13.06
CA SER A 44 5.18 -6.11 13.60
C SER A 44 4.48 -5.17 14.59
N ARG A 45 3.24 -5.47 15.01
CA ARG A 45 2.41 -4.57 15.85
C ARG A 45 3.05 -4.13 17.17
N ASN A 46 4.01 -4.89 17.71
CA ASN A 46 4.65 -4.62 19.01
C ASN A 46 5.37 -3.26 19.09
N VAL A 47 5.63 -2.62 17.95
CA VAL A 47 6.22 -1.27 17.85
C VAL A 47 5.20 -0.14 18.04
N LEU A 48 3.91 -0.46 18.14
CA LEU A 48 2.80 0.48 18.28
C LEU A 48 2.20 0.43 19.70
N PRO A 49 1.48 1.48 20.13
CA PRO A 49 0.67 1.44 21.35
C PRO A 49 -0.34 0.29 21.34
N SER A 50 -0.59 -0.32 22.50
CA SER A 50 -1.44 -1.52 22.67
C SER A 50 -2.81 -1.42 21.99
N GLU A 51 -3.46 -0.27 22.10
CA GLU A 51 -4.79 0.00 21.57
C GLU A 51 -4.79 0.01 20.03
N TRP A 52 -3.68 0.44 19.42
CA TRP A 52 -3.52 0.49 17.96
C TRP A 52 -3.18 -0.88 17.41
N GLN A 53 -2.52 -1.74 18.20
CA GLN A 53 -2.25 -3.13 17.82
C GLN A 53 -3.56 -3.90 17.55
N LEU A 54 -4.62 -3.59 18.30
CA LEU A 54 -5.94 -4.21 18.12
C LEU A 54 -6.53 -3.87 16.75
N LEU A 55 -6.26 -2.68 16.22
CA LEU A 55 -6.74 -2.28 14.88
C LEU A 55 -6.15 -3.15 13.76
N MET A 56 -4.99 -3.79 13.98
CA MET A 56 -4.33 -4.64 13.00
C MET A 56 -4.73 -6.12 13.11
N THR A 57 -5.41 -6.54 14.18
CA THR A 57 -5.64 -7.97 14.47
C THR A 57 -7.08 -8.34 14.79
N GLU A 58 -7.88 -7.41 15.31
CA GLU A 58 -9.28 -7.69 15.62
C GLU A 58 -10.12 -7.76 14.35
N LYS A 59 -10.96 -8.80 14.23
CA LYS A 59 -11.82 -9.00 13.05
C LYS A 59 -12.87 -7.89 12.88
N GLU A 60 -13.27 -7.27 13.98
CA GLU A 60 -14.22 -6.16 14.01
C GLU A 60 -13.54 -4.80 13.79
N SER A 61 -12.20 -4.76 13.61
CA SER A 61 -11.50 -3.52 13.31
C SER A 61 -11.97 -2.97 11.96
N PRO A 62 -12.27 -1.66 11.87
CA PRO A 62 -12.75 -1.04 10.64
C PRO A 62 -11.70 -0.98 9.52
N ILE A 63 -10.45 -1.36 9.81
CA ILE A 63 -9.32 -1.32 8.88
C ILE A 63 -8.60 -2.67 8.78
N ILE A 64 -9.25 -3.77 9.22
CA ILE A 64 -8.65 -5.10 9.24
C ILE A 64 -8.32 -5.63 7.83
N ASP A 65 -9.03 -5.15 6.83
CA ASP A 65 -8.85 -5.48 5.41
C ASP A 65 -7.47 -5.06 4.87
N PHE A 66 -6.83 -4.06 5.47
CA PHE A 66 -5.46 -3.66 5.14
C PHE A 66 -4.38 -4.55 5.75
N TYR A 67 -4.74 -5.51 6.62
CA TYR A 67 -3.78 -6.40 7.29
C TYR A 67 -4.06 -7.88 7.02
N PRO A 68 -4.04 -8.33 5.76
CA PRO A 68 -4.21 -9.75 5.45
C PRO A 68 -3.07 -10.58 6.04
N LEU A 69 -3.40 -11.75 6.59
CA LEU A 69 -2.38 -12.68 7.10
C LEU A 69 -1.53 -13.31 5.99
N ASN A 70 -2.13 -13.50 4.82
CA ASN A 70 -1.50 -14.03 3.62
C ASN A 70 -1.95 -13.21 2.41
N PHE A 71 -1.03 -12.91 1.51
CA PHE A 71 -1.30 -12.28 0.22
C PHE A 71 -0.57 -13.07 -0.87
N GLY A 72 -1.06 -12.96 -2.11
CA GLY A 72 -0.46 -13.64 -3.25
C GLY A 72 0.66 -12.79 -3.85
N ILE A 73 1.74 -13.44 -4.30
CA ILE A 73 2.80 -12.78 -5.06
C ILE A 73 2.69 -13.21 -6.52
N ASP A 74 2.50 -12.26 -7.43
CA ASP A 74 2.59 -12.52 -8.86
C ASP A 74 4.03 -12.33 -9.36
N LEU A 75 4.63 -13.41 -9.85
CA LEU A 75 5.99 -13.38 -10.40
C LEU A 75 6.09 -12.57 -11.70
N ASN A 76 5.01 -12.43 -12.48
CA ASN A 76 5.00 -11.69 -13.75
C ASN A 76 6.22 -12.01 -14.65
N GLY A 77 6.51 -13.30 -14.84
CA GLY A 77 7.63 -13.79 -15.65
C GLY A 77 9.02 -13.66 -15.01
N LYS A 78 9.11 -13.24 -13.74
CA LYS A 78 10.37 -13.19 -12.97
C LYS A 78 10.71 -14.53 -12.33
N ARG A 79 11.99 -14.67 -11.97
CA ARG A 79 12.54 -15.93 -11.44
C ARG A 79 12.37 -16.07 -9.94
N TYR A 80 12.36 -14.97 -9.20
CA TYR A 80 12.39 -14.97 -7.74
C TYR A 80 11.23 -14.15 -7.17
N GLU A 81 10.66 -14.59 -6.05
CA GLU A 81 9.48 -13.96 -5.42
C GLU A 81 9.69 -12.48 -5.06
N TRP A 82 10.90 -12.09 -4.62
CA TRP A 82 11.22 -10.69 -4.31
C TRP A 82 11.23 -9.76 -5.54
N GLN A 83 11.18 -10.32 -6.74
CA GLN A 83 11.01 -9.58 -8.00
C GLN A 83 9.54 -9.50 -8.43
N GLY A 84 8.67 -10.25 -7.78
CA GLY A 84 7.24 -10.28 -8.05
C GLY A 84 6.51 -9.10 -7.43
N VAL A 85 5.23 -9.02 -7.74
CA VAL A 85 4.29 -8.03 -7.24
C VAL A 85 3.52 -8.65 -6.08
N ALA A 86 3.63 -8.05 -4.90
CA ALA A 86 2.90 -8.42 -3.69
C ALA A 86 1.49 -7.81 -3.66
#